data_AF-W1XSS1-F1
#
_entry.id   AF-W1XSS1-F1
#
_cell.length_a   1.000
_cell.length_b   1.000
_cell.length_c   1.000
_cell.angle_alpha   90.00
_cell.angle_beta   90.00
_cell.angle_gamma   90.00
#
_symmetry.space_group_name_H-M   'P 1'
#
loop_
_entity.id
_entity.type
_entity.pdbx_description
1 polymer ?
#
loop_
_entity_poly.entity_id
_entity_poly.type
_entity_poly.pdbx_seq_one_letter_code
_entity_poly.pdbx_strand_id
1 'polypeptide(L)'
;KTNALRILDTHKIPYSISEYEWSEERAAGLHVVEALKLDEKQVFKTLVGKGDKIGYVVFCIPVAEELDMKQAARVSHNKSVE
;
A
#
# COMPACT_ATOMS: atom_id res chain seq x y z
N LYS A 1 12.11 8.83 -12.83
CA LYS A 1 10.67 8.47 -12.64
C LYS A 1 10.54 6.96 -12.43
N THR A 2 9.72 6.55 -11.48
CA THR A 2 9.44 5.13 -11.20
C THR A 2 8.42 4.55 -12.18
N ASN A 3 8.23 3.23 -12.20
CA ASN A 3 7.23 2.59 -13.05
C ASN A 3 5.81 3.07 -12.75
N ALA A 4 5.47 3.27 -11.47
CA ALA A 4 4.17 3.79 -11.06
C ALA A 4 3.87 5.16 -11.69
N LEU A 5 4.82 6.10 -11.62
CA LEU A 5 4.66 7.43 -12.20
C LEU A 5 4.49 7.38 -13.72
N ARG A 6 5.24 6.50 -14.41
CA ARG A 6 5.12 6.33 -15.86
C ARG A 6 3.73 5.82 -16.26
N ILE A 7 3.14 4.90 -15.50
CA ILE A 7 1.78 4.41 -15.76
C ILE A 7 0.76 5.56 -15.65
N LEU A 8 0.87 6.39 -14.60
CA LEU A 8 0.00 7.56 -14.43
C LEU A 8 0.17 8.56 -15.58
N ASP A 9 1.41 8.84 -16.00
CA ASP A 9 1.70 9.69 -17.15
C ASP A 9 1.05 9.16 -18.44
N THR A 10 1.21 7.86 -18.73
CA THR A 10 0.64 7.20 -19.93
C THR A 10 -0.87 7.34 -19.98
N HIS A 11 -1.55 7.23 -18.83
CA HIS A 11 -3.00 7.38 -18.72
C HIS A 11 -3.46 8.82 -18.48
N LYS A 12 -2.55 9.80 -18.44
CA LYS A 12 -2.83 11.22 -18.18
C LYS A 12 -3.60 11.44 -16.87
N ILE A 13 -3.30 10.64 -15.85
CA ILE A 13 -3.92 10.77 -14.52
C ILE A 13 -3.14 11.85 -13.75
N PRO A 14 -3.79 12.93 -13.27
CA PRO A 14 -3.12 13.96 -12.48
C PRO A 14 -2.60 13.38 -11.16
N TYR A 15 -1.38 13.73 -10.80
CA TYR A 15 -0.78 13.34 -9.52
C TYR A 15 0.21 14.39 -9.02
N SER A 16 0.45 14.41 -7.70
CA SER A 16 1.53 15.16 -7.05
C SER A 16 2.55 14.20 -6.45
N ILE A 17 3.81 14.63 -6.38
CA ILE A 17 4.88 13.87 -5.74
C ILE A 17 5.19 14.54 -4.39
N SER A 18 5.27 13.73 -3.34
CA SER A 18 5.74 14.14 -2.02
C SER A 18 7.04 13.39 -1.72
N GLU A 19 8.10 14.12 -1.40
CA GLU A 19 9.42 13.57 -1.10
C GLU A 19 9.72 13.76 0.39
N TYR A 20 10.36 12.78 1.02
CA TYR A 20 10.78 12.82 2.41
C TYR A 20 12.10 12.07 2.56
N GLU A 21 12.89 12.40 3.59
CA GLU A 21 14.12 11.70 3.89
C GLU A 21 13.83 10.31 4.50
N TRP A 22 14.43 9.28 3.92
CA TRP A 22 14.30 7.90 4.40
C TRP A 22 15.51 7.50 5.25
N SER A 23 15.27 6.86 6.40
CA SER A 23 16.30 6.16 7.17
C SER A 23 15.75 4.82 7.68
N GLU A 24 16.65 3.88 7.96
CA GLU A 24 16.30 2.52 8.39
C GLU A 24 15.60 2.52 9.76
N GLU A 25 15.95 3.46 10.65
CA GLU A 25 15.29 3.64 11.96
C GLU A 25 13.86 4.20 11.83
N ARG A 26 13.50 4.71 10.65
CA ARG A 26 12.25 5.42 10.34
C ARG A 26 11.39 4.69 9.30
N ALA A 27 11.70 3.42 9.04
CA ALA A 27 11.04 2.61 8.00
C ALA A 27 9.55 2.30 8.28
N ALA A 28 9.04 2.59 9.48
CA ALA A 28 7.64 2.40 9.80
C ALA A 28 6.75 3.42 9.06
N GLY A 29 5.68 2.94 8.42
CA GLY A 29 4.80 3.80 7.61
C GLY A 29 4.15 4.97 8.36
N LEU A 30 4.10 4.93 9.69
CA LEU A 30 3.68 6.04 10.55
C LEU A 30 4.64 7.25 10.46
N HIS A 31 5.92 7.03 10.21
CA HIS A 31 6.88 8.12 10.05
C HIS A 31 6.58 8.98 8.81
N VAL A 32 6.01 8.37 7.76
CA VAL A 32 5.60 9.08 6.53
C VAL A 32 4.45 10.05 6.83
N VAL A 33 3.52 9.65 7.71
CA VAL A 33 2.38 10.48 8.14
C VAL A 33 2.89 11.73 8.87
N GLU A 34 3.85 11.57 9.79
CA GLU A 34 4.46 12.66 10.54
C GLU A 34 5.29 13.59 9.64
N ALA A 35 6.13 13.02 8.77
CA ALA A 35 7.01 13.78 7.88
C ALA A 35 6.23 14.62 6.86
N LEU A 36 5.11 14.09 6.35
CA LEU A 36 4.30 14.75 5.33
C LEU A 36 3.11 15.53 5.90
N LYS A 37 2.88 15.50 7.23
CA LYS A 37 1.73 16.13 7.91
C LYS A 37 0.38 15.74 7.27
N LEU A 38 0.28 14.49 6.84
CA LEU A 38 -0.94 13.94 6.26
C LEU A 38 -1.77 13.25 7.34
N ASP A 39 -3.08 13.08 7.12
CA ASP A 39 -3.90 12.20 7.95
C ASP A 39 -3.50 10.75 7.67
N GLU A 40 -3.27 9.94 8.71
CA GLU A 40 -2.94 8.52 8.60
C GLU A 40 -3.98 7.72 7.79
N LYS A 41 -5.24 8.18 7.76
CA LYS A 41 -6.33 7.60 6.97
C LYS A 41 -6.21 7.87 5.47
N GLN A 42 -5.37 8.82 5.09
CA GLN A 42 -5.09 9.19 3.69
C GLN A 42 -3.78 8.60 3.18
N VAL A 43 -3.00 7.95 4.05
CA VAL A 43 -1.76 7.26 3.70
C VAL A 43 -2.03 5.77 3.68
N PHE A 44 -1.71 5.11 2.58
CA PHE A 44 -1.96 3.69 2.38
C PHE A 44 -0.65 2.94 2.21
N LYS A 45 -0.63 1.69 2.70
CA LYS A 45 0.41 0.71 2.40
C LYS A 45 -0.13 -0.36 1.47
N THR A 46 0.72 -0.81 0.56
CA THR A 46 0.42 -1.87 -0.39
C THR A 46 1.10 -3.16 0.08
N LEU A 47 0.31 -4.19 0.35
CA LEU A 47 0.77 -5.50 0.79
C LEU A 47 0.51 -6.53 -0.29
N VAL A 48 1.43 -7.48 -0.44
CA VAL A 48 1.27 -8.62 -1.35
C VAL A 48 1.13 -9.88 -0.51
N GLY A 49 0.05 -10.62 -0.73
CA GLY A 49 -0.14 -11.95 -0.17
C GLY A 49 -0.31 -12.98 -1.29
N LYS A 50 -0.30 -14.25 -0.91
CA LYS A 50 -0.54 -15.38 -1.81
C LYS A 50 -1.80 -16.13 -1.37
N GLY A 51 -2.83 -16.05 -2.21
CA GLY A 51 -4.05 -16.81 -2.07
C GLY A 51 -3.91 -18.25 -2.55
N ASP A 52 -4.65 -19.17 -1.93
CA ASP A 52 -4.63 -20.60 -2.26
C ASP A 52 -5.21 -20.94 -3.65
N LYS A 53 -6.04 -20.06 -4.22
CA LYS A 53 -6.75 -20.32 -5.49
C LYS A 53 -6.27 -19.47 -6.65
N ILE A 54 -6.06 -18.17 -6.42
CA ILE A 54 -5.81 -17.20 -7.48
C ILE A 54 -4.34 -16.73 -7.56
N GLY A 55 -3.47 -17.26 -6.69
CA GLY A 55 -2.07 -16.86 -6.63
C GLY A 55 -1.90 -15.53 -5.91
N TYR A 56 -1.09 -14.62 -6.47
CA TYR A 56 -0.77 -13.36 -5.79
C TYR A 56 -1.97 -12.40 -5.75
N VAL A 57 -2.16 -11.79 -4.59
CA VAL A 57 -3.20 -10.79 -4.33
C VAL A 57 -2.55 -9.55 -3.73
N VAL A 58 -2.99 -8.38 -4.18
CA VAL A 58 -2.49 -7.09 -3.69
C VAL A 58 -3.58 -6.40 -2.87
N PHE A 59 -3.22 -5.95 -1.67
CA PHE A 59 -4.09 -5.24 -0.75
C PHE A 59 -3.59 -3.82 -0.54
N CYS A 60 -4.48 -2.84 -0.64
CA CYS A 60 -4.21 -1.44 -0.33
C CYS A 60 -5.02 -1.07 0.91
N ILE A 61 -4.36 -0.84 2.04
CA ILE A 61 -5.01 -0.55 3.33
C ILE A 61 -4.38 0.68 3.97
N PRO A 62 -5.09 1.37 4.89
CA PRO A 62 -4.51 2.49 5.64
C PRO A 62 -3.21 2.07 6.33
N VAL A 63 -2.25 2.99 6.39
CA VAL A 63 -0.90 2.69 6.88
C VAL A 63 -0.87 2.24 8.35
N ALA A 64 -1.80 2.78 9.15
CA ALA A 64 -1.98 2.47 10.57
C ALA A 64 -2.74 1.16 10.83
N GLU A 65 -3.38 0.56 9.81
CA GLU A 65 -4.15 -0.68 9.97
C GLU A 65 -3.31 -1.93 9.65
N GLU A 66 -3.75 -3.09 10.13
CA GLU A 66 -3.17 -4.39 9.80
C GLU A 66 -4.10 -5.21 8.92
N LEU A 67 -3.52 -6.09 8.09
CA LEU A 67 -4.31 -6.94 7.22
C LEU A 67 -4.92 -8.09 8.02
N ASP A 68 -6.24 -8.11 8.14
CA ASP A 68 -6.97 -9.27 8.65
C ASP A 68 -6.96 -10.39 7.59
N MET A 69 -6.21 -11.46 7.86
CA MET A 69 -6.02 -12.56 6.90
C MET A 69 -7.32 -13.29 6.54
N LYS A 70 -8.31 -13.35 7.46
CA LYS A 70 -9.61 -13.99 7.18
C LYS A 70 -10.44 -13.11 6.25
N GLN A 71 -10.46 -11.80 6.51
CA GLN A 71 -11.13 -10.85 5.64
C GLN A 71 -10.44 -10.78 4.28
N ALA A 72 -9.11 -10.74 4.25
CA ALA A 72 -8.29 -10.78 3.04
C ALA A 72 -8.62 -12.00 2.17
N ALA A 73 -8.66 -13.20 2.77
CA ALA A 73 -9.08 -14.41 2.06
C ALA A 73 -10.50 -14.30 1.50
N ARG A 74 -11.46 -13.84 2.33
CA ARG A 74 -12.86 -13.71 1.94
C ARG A 74 -13.06 -12.74 0.77
N VAL A 75 -12.48 -11.53 0.83
CA VAL A 75 -12.67 -10.50 -0.21
C VAL A 75 -11.89 -10.81 -1.49
N SER A 76 -10.81 -11.57 -1.40
CA SER A 76 -10.04 -12.05 -2.56
C SER A 76 -10.54 -13.37 -3.13
N HIS A 77 -11.66 -13.91 -2.62
CA HIS A 77 -12.24 -15.19 -3.03
C HIS A 77 -11.34 -16.42 -2.82
N ASN A 78 -10.40 -16.33 -1.89
CA ASN A 78 -9.55 -17.43 -1.44
C ASN A 78 -10.10 -18.09 -0.17
N LYS A 79 -9.69 -19.32 0.11
CA LYS A 79 -9.94 -19.96 1.41
C LYS A 79 -8.94 -19.45 2.44
N SER A 80 -7.70 -19.19 2.04
CA SER A 80 -6.62 -18.65 2.86
C SER A 80 -5.71 -17.75 2.04
N VAL A 81 -5.04 -16.82 2.73
CA VAL A 81 -3.98 -15.96 2.21
C VAL A 81 -2.82 -16.01 3.21
N GLU A 82 -1.59 -15.99 2.71
CA GLU A 82 -0.33 -15.88 3.48
C GLU A 82 0.59 -14.78 2.93
#